data_AF-A0A7V5WE78-F1
#
_entry.id   AF-A0A7V5WE78-F1
#
_cell.length_a   1.000
_cell.length_b   1.000
_cell.length_c   1.000
_cell.angle_alpha   90.00
_cell.angle_beta   90.00
_cell.angle_gamma   90.00
#
_symmetry.space_group_name_H-M   'P 1'
#
loop_
_entity.id
_entity.type
_entity.pdbx_description
1 polymer ?
#
loop_
_entity_poly.entity_id
_entity_poly.type
_entity_poly.pdbx_seq_one_letter_code
_entity_poly.pdbx_strand_id
1 'polypeptide(L)'
;EEESTPIAAQQAVTTPPAATPTTPPPQPTVVRPTVEPSDEPFGYGIAINGTGGGDINYWMDLVKKLGLGWVKQQVRWGVFENSPGQMDWSGYDAVVDAANQRGIKVMFSVVDAPRWSRSYTDDNPEGAPPDNLSLYADFLGRLVDRYQGRIHAIEVWNEENLDREWDTAEGVNPERYVEMLRLSYQAIKSRDPNIIVISGALSPTGLNCNEPYPDCPPTGRPIIMDDFVYMERMIAAGFLNYCDCVGAHHNGINMPPDVAWDEGYDDPTAQFRGPFDNPDHSWSFKSTLWGYHDRIAAAGSDKPLCVTEFGWASAEGFDGYPPGFEFALDNTLEEQAQWDVEAFQLMRQWGFVKLAFLWNLNYSQLGWGPEDPNAPYALIDFQGMPRPAFDAIQQMEKP
;
A
#
# COMPACT_ATOMS: atom_id res chain seq x y z
N GLU A 1 61.51 57.28 52.79
CA GLU A 1 61.94 56.21 53.71
C GLU A 1 60.71 55.70 54.43
N GLU A 2 60.16 54.58 53.99
CA GLU A 2 59.72 53.49 54.86
C GLU A 2 59.41 52.29 53.95
N GLU A 3 60.01 51.18 54.34
CA GLU A 3 60.23 49.95 53.60
C GLU A 3 59.17 48.93 54.04
N SER A 4 58.53 48.20 53.11
CA SER A 4 57.81 46.98 53.49
C SER A 4 57.75 45.95 52.35
N THR A 5 58.67 44.99 52.48
CA THR A 5 58.59 43.53 52.23
C THR A 5 58.28 42.96 50.82
N PRO A 6 59.04 41.93 50.39
CA PRO A 6 58.94 41.33 49.06
C PRO A 6 57.88 40.22 48.99
N ILE A 7 57.20 40.10 47.84
CA ILE A 7 56.30 38.98 47.52
C ILE A 7 57.11 37.88 46.85
N ALA A 8 57.07 36.69 47.42
CA ALA A 8 57.70 35.48 46.92
C ALA A 8 57.04 34.98 45.61
N ALA A 9 57.86 34.58 44.64
CA ALA A 9 57.42 33.94 43.41
C ALA A 9 56.91 32.52 43.69
N GLN A 10 55.62 32.25 43.42
CA GLN A 10 55.08 30.90 43.36
C GLN A 10 55.31 30.31 41.96
N GLN A 11 55.99 29.17 41.91
CA GLN A 11 56.18 28.36 40.72
C GLN A 11 54.84 27.77 40.28
N ALA A 12 54.48 27.96 39.01
CA ALA A 12 53.34 27.29 38.39
C ALA A 12 53.65 25.81 38.18
N VAL A 13 52.87 24.92 38.80
CA VAL A 13 52.88 23.48 38.55
C VAL A 13 52.02 23.22 37.31
N THR A 14 52.64 22.75 36.22
CA THR A 14 51.94 22.32 35.01
C THR A 14 51.42 20.89 35.19
N THR A 15 50.10 20.71 35.15
CA THR A 15 49.45 19.40 35.08
C THR A 15 49.50 18.84 33.65
N PRO A 16 49.75 17.53 33.44
CA PRO A 16 49.69 16.92 32.10
C PRO A 16 48.24 16.87 31.58
N PRO A 17 48.02 16.94 30.25
CA PRO A 17 46.67 16.81 29.69
C PRO A 17 46.12 15.40 29.89
N ALA A 18 44.83 15.32 30.26
CA ALA A 18 44.09 14.07 30.39
C ALA A 18 43.92 13.40 29.02
N ALA A 19 44.19 12.08 28.96
CA ALA A 19 43.99 11.28 27.76
C ALA A 19 42.50 11.18 27.42
N THR A 20 42.17 11.43 26.15
CA THR A 20 40.81 11.31 25.61
C THR A 20 40.36 9.85 25.59
N PRO A 21 39.14 9.50 26.02
CA PRO A 21 38.65 8.13 25.89
C PRO A 21 38.46 7.77 24.42
N THR A 22 39.15 6.74 23.95
CA THR A 22 38.95 6.15 22.62
C THR A 22 37.66 5.33 22.62
N THR A 23 36.68 5.76 21.83
CA THR A 23 35.45 5.00 21.55
C THR A 23 35.81 3.68 20.85
N PRO A 24 35.27 2.53 21.27
CA PRO A 24 35.48 1.27 20.55
C PRO A 24 34.97 1.37 19.12
N PRO A 25 35.63 0.72 18.13
CA PRO A 25 35.14 0.66 16.77
C PRO A 25 33.74 0.01 16.73
N PRO A 26 32.82 0.50 15.88
CA PRO A 26 31.48 -0.06 15.76
C PRO A 26 31.57 -1.55 15.39
N GLN A 27 30.87 -2.39 16.14
CA GLN A 27 30.72 -3.80 15.79
C GLN A 27 30.01 -3.91 14.44
N PRO A 28 30.39 -4.86 13.57
CA PRO A 28 29.65 -5.11 12.33
C PRO A 28 28.21 -5.47 12.67
N THR A 29 27.26 -4.67 12.21
CA THR A 29 25.83 -5.00 12.28
C THR A 29 25.62 -6.25 11.43
N VAL A 30 25.22 -7.35 12.05
CA VAL A 30 24.85 -8.56 11.31
C VAL A 30 23.55 -8.25 10.56
N VAL A 31 23.63 -7.99 9.26
CA VAL A 31 22.45 -7.88 8.39
C VAL A 31 21.74 -9.22 8.43
N ARG A 32 20.43 -9.19 8.70
CA ARG A 32 19.56 -10.38 8.67
C ARG A 32 18.63 -10.23 7.48
N PRO A 33 18.95 -10.87 6.33
CA PRO A 33 18.04 -10.90 5.20
C PRO A 33 16.72 -11.54 5.61
N THR A 34 15.66 -11.09 4.96
CA THR A 34 14.34 -11.69 5.04
C THR A 34 14.41 -13.13 4.57
N VAL A 35 13.75 -14.03 5.31
CA VAL A 35 13.57 -15.39 4.81
C VAL A 35 12.59 -15.30 3.67
N GLU A 36 13.00 -15.76 2.48
CA GLU A 36 12.09 -15.83 1.35
C GLU A 36 10.81 -16.54 1.80
N PRO A 37 9.61 -15.99 1.50
CA PRO A 37 8.39 -16.72 1.72
C PRO A 37 8.53 -18.12 1.11
N SER A 38 8.00 -19.13 1.80
CA SER A 38 7.84 -20.49 1.26
C SER A 38 7.41 -20.45 -0.21
N ASP A 39 7.76 -21.48 -1.00
CA ASP A 39 7.27 -21.70 -2.38
C ASP A 39 5.74 -21.90 -2.46
N GLU A 40 4.97 -21.36 -1.51
CA GLU A 40 3.53 -21.19 -1.59
C GLU A 40 3.21 -20.51 -2.92
N PRO A 41 2.44 -21.19 -3.80
CA PRO A 41 2.14 -20.67 -5.12
C PRO A 41 1.25 -19.42 -5.05
N PHE A 42 0.56 -19.21 -3.93
CA PHE A 42 -0.39 -18.12 -3.73
C PHE A 42 -0.44 -17.68 -2.25
N GLY A 43 -0.20 -16.40 -2.00
CA GLY A 43 -0.26 -15.80 -0.66
C GLY A 43 -1.61 -15.16 -0.36
N TYR A 44 -2.27 -15.65 0.70
CA TYR A 44 -3.52 -15.09 1.23
C TYR A 44 -3.26 -14.01 2.28
N GLY A 45 -3.74 -12.79 2.03
CA GLY A 45 -3.58 -11.66 2.92
C GLY A 45 -4.83 -10.81 3.11
N ILE A 46 -4.75 -9.89 4.05
CA ILE A 46 -5.79 -8.88 4.32
C ILE A 46 -5.14 -7.56 4.72
N ALA A 47 -5.75 -6.45 4.34
CA ALA A 47 -5.36 -5.12 4.79
C ALA A 47 -5.95 -4.81 6.16
N ILE A 48 -5.16 -4.13 7.00
CA ILE A 48 -5.59 -3.65 8.30
C ILE A 48 -5.25 -2.17 8.49
N ASN A 49 -6.04 -1.49 9.31
CA ASN A 49 -5.66 -0.22 9.91
C ASN A 49 -5.03 -0.49 11.29
N GLY A 50 -3.78 -0.94 11.31
CA GLY A 50 -3.05 -1.29 12.53
C GLY A 50 -2.47 -0.09 13.28
N THR A 51 -2.33 1.06 12.62
CA THR A 51 -1.82 2.31 13.21
C THR A 51 -2.92 3.29 13.62
N GLY A 52 -4.16 3.09 13.18
CA GLY A 52 -5.32 3.94 13.47
C GLY A 52 -5.94 3.75 14.85
N GLY A 53 -5.46 2.78 15.64
CA GLY A 53 -5.88 2.55 17.02
C GLY A 53 -6.41 1.14 17.29
N GLY A 54 -7.00 0.97 18.48
CA GLY A 54 -7.38 -0.36 18.99
C GLY A 54 -6.18 -1.18 19.48
N ASP A 55 -6.42 -2.47 19.74
CA ASP A 55 -5.38 -3.40 20.15
C ASP A 55 -4.85 -4.17 18.94
N ILE A 56 -3.60 -3.88 18.56
CA ILE A 56 -2.95 -4.55 17.42
C ILE A 56 -2.83 -6.07 17.60
N ASN A 57 -2.71 -6.57 18.84
CA ASN A 57 -2.68 -8.01 19.08
C ASN A 57 -4.04 -8.64 18.77
N TYR A 58 -5.12 -7.96 19.13
CA TYR A 58 -6.47 -8.39 18.79
C TYR A 58 -6.67 -8.47 17.27
N TRP A 59 -6.26 -7.44 16.53
CA TRP A 59 -6.34 -7.45 15.05
C TRP A 59 -5.54 -8.61 14.45
N MET A 60 -4.30 -8.82 14.91
CA MET A 60 -3.47 -9.92 14.40
C MET A 60 -3.99 -11.31 14.80
N ASP A 61 -4.65 -11.44 15.96
CA ASP A 61 -5.33 -12.68 16.34
C ASP A 61 -6.54 -12.96 15.44
N LEU A 62 -7.25 -11.93 14.98
CA LEU A 62 -8.30 -12.08 13.97
C LEU A 62 -7.72 -12.49 12.61
N VAL A 63 -6.63 -11.87 12.15
CA VAL A 63 -5.94 -12.29 10.90
C VAL A 63 -5.54 -13.76 10.98
N LYS A 64 -4.98 -14.18 12.12
CA LYS A 64 -4.64 -15.60 12.38
C LYS A 64 -5.88 -16.49 12.39
N LYS A 65 -6.99 -16.03 12.99
CA LYS A 65 -8.27 -16.76 13.05
C LYS A 65 -8.88 -16.98 11.66
N LEU A 66 -8.71 -16.03 10.74
CA LEU A 66 -9.10 -16.14 9.33
C LEU A 66 -8.23 -17.16 8.57
N GLY A 67 -7.08 -17.56 9.13
CA GLY A 67 -6.13 -18.45 8.48
C GLY A 67 -5.33 -17.78 7.37
N LEU A 68 -5.16 -16.44 7.43
CA LEU A 68 -4.40 -15.68 6.45
C LEU A 68 -2.93 -15.59 6.87
N GLY A 69 -2.03 -15.78 5.91
CA GLY A 69 -0.58 -15.80 6.13
C GLY A 69 0.08 -14.43 5.99
N TRP A 70 -0.65 -13.45 5.47
CA TRP A 70 -0.13 -12.12 5.17
C TRP A 70 -1.00 -11.01 5.74
N VAL A 71 -0.36 -9.89 6.06
CA VAL A 71 -1.03 -8.63 6.40
C VAL A 71 -0.47 -7.49 5.57
N LYS A 72 -1.35 -6.63 5.02
CA LYS A 72 -1.01 -5.34 4.41
C LYS A 72 -1.22 -4.24 5.45
N GLN A 73 -0.23 -3.36 5.59
CA GLN A 73 -0.36 -2.12 6.34
C GLN A 73 0.18 -0.98 5.48
N GLN A 74 -0.62 0.08 5.30
CA GLN A 74 -0.15 1.28 4.61
C GLN A 74 0.76 2.11 5.55
N VAL A 75 1.89 2.57 5.05
CA VAL A 75 2.86 3.44 5.72
C VAL A 75 2.73 4.85 5.14
N ARG A 76 2.13 5.76 5.92
CA ARG A 76 1.96 7.17 5.56
C ARG A 76 3.21 7.97 5.90
N TRP A 77 4.20 7.99 5.01
CA TRP A 77 5.48 8.64 5.29
C TRP A 77 5.28 10.13 5.59
N GLY A 78 4.41 10.81 4.84
CA GLY A 78 4.12 12.23 5.06
C GLY A 78 3.46 12.60 6.39
N VAL A 79 2.78 11.65 7.04
CA VAL A 79 2.08 11.87 8.33
C VAL A 79 3.01 11.69 9.52
N PHE A 80 3.89 10.68 9.46
CA PHE A 80 4.69 10.26 10.62
C PHE A 80 6.13 10.78 10.61
N GLU A 81 6.64 11.34 9.50
CA GLU A 81 7.96 11.99 9.43
C GLU A 81 7.84 13.52 9.28
N ASN A 82 7.49 14.19 10.38
CA ASN A 82 7.30 15.66 10.40
C ASN A 82 8.58 16.47 10.15
N SER A 83 9.77 15.85 10.25
CA SER A 83 11.06 16.49 9.98
C SER A 83 12.05 15.46 9.43
N PRO A 84 13.03 15.87 8.61
CA PRO A 84 13.96 14.94 7.98
C PRO A 84 14.62 13.97 8.96
N GLY A 85 14.44 12.68 8.73
CA GLY A 85 14.97 11.58 9.54
C GLY A 85 14.24 11.29 10.85
N GLN A 86 13.22 12.09 11.21
CA GLN A 86 12.47 11.99 12.47
C GLN A 86 11.13 11.27 12.26
N MET A 87 11.19 10.04 11.74
CA MET A 87 10.02 9.19 11.54
C MET A 87 9.56 8.60 12.88
N ASP A 88 8.28 8.75 13.20
CA ASP A 88 7.63 7.99 14.26
C ASP A 88 7.28 6.57 13.75
N TRP A 89 8.02 5.59 14.26
CA TRP A 89 7.86 4.18 13.90
C TRP A 89 6.94 3.40 14.83
N SER A 90 6.47 4.00 15.93
CA SER A 90 5.89 3.27 17.06
C SER A 90 4.71 2.37 16.68
N GLY A 91 3.77 2.88 15.87
CA GLY A 91 2.64 2.09 15.37
C GLY A 91 3.08 0.96 14.43
N TYR A 92 4.01 1.22 13.52
CA TYR A 92 4.53 0.23 12.58
C TYR A 92 5.36 -0.85 13.28
N ASP A 93 6.13 -0.50 14.30
CA ASP A 93 6.84 -1.47 15.14
C ASP A 93 5.86 -2.42 15.81
N ALA A 94 4.76 -1.91 16.36
CA ALA A 94 3.73 -2.73 17.00
C ALA A 94 3.07 -3.70 16.00
N VAL A 95 2.78 -3.24 14.76
CA VAL A 95 2.28 -4.09 13.67
C VAL A 95 3.28 -5.21 13.34
N VAL A 96 4.55 -4.86 13.10
CA VAL A 96 5.59 -5.83 12.72
C VAL A 96 5.86 -6.82 13.85
N ASP A 97 5.94 -6.36 15.09
CA ASP A 97 6.11 -7.20 16.28
C ASP A 97 4.94 -8.20 16.40
N ALA A 98 3.70 -7.72 16.35
CA ALA A 98 2.52 -8.56 16.53
C ALA A 98 2.34 -9.60 15.42
N ALA A 99 2.63 -9.23 14.15
CA ALA A 99 2.58 -10.14 13.01
C ALA A 99 3.66 -11.24 13.10
N ASN A 100 4.91 -10.85 13.34
CA ASN A 100 6.03 -11.80 13.41
C ASN A 100 5.88 -12.81 14.55
N GLN A 101 5.37 -12.39 15.72
CA GLN A 101 5.08 -13.30 16.84
C GLN A 101 4.06 -14.39 16.50
N ARG A 102 3.24 -14.17 15.46
CA ARG A 102 2.20 -15.08 14.99
C ARG A 102 2.60 -15.84 13.73
N GLY A 103 3.77 -15.58 13.17
CA GLY A 103 4.21 -16.13 11.89
C GLY A 103 3.48 -15.54 10.69
N ILE A 104 2.90 -14.35 10.83
CA ILE A 104 2.22 -13.63 9.74
C ILE A 104 3.26 -12.76 9.02
N LYS A 105 3.30 -12.88 7.70
CA LYS A 105 4.19 -12.13 6.81
C LYS A 105 3.64 -10.69 6.63
N VAL A 106 4.53 -9.70 6.64
CA VAL A 106 4.15 -8.28 6.55
C VAL A 106 4.46 -7.73 5.17
N MET A 107 3.46 -7.13 4.54
CA MET A 107 3.60 -6.27 3.38
C MET A 107 3.32 -4.82 3.77
N PHE A 108 4.23 -3.90 3.42
CA PHE A 108 4.02 -2.47 3.60
C PHE A 108 3.77 -1.79 2.26
N SER A 109 2.66 -1.06 2.17
CA SER A 109 2.39 -0.13 1.07
C SER A 109 2.81 1.26 1.51
N VAL A 110 3.84 1.84 0.89
CA VAL A 110 4.39 3.13 1.32
C VAL A 110 3.83 4.23 0.43
N VAL A 111 3.33 5.31 1.03
CA VAL A 111 2.66 6.41 0.31
C VAL A 111 2.93 7.76 0.96
N ASP A 112 2.66 8.82 0.18
CA ASP A 112 2.83 10.25 0.48
C ASP A 112 4.26 10.65 0.86
N ALA A 113 4.69 11.83 0.45
CA ALA A 113 5.93 12.41 0.90
C ALA A 113 5.69 13.41 2.03
N PRO A 114 6.65 13.62 2.96
CA PRO A 114 6.54 14.67 3.95
C PRO A 114 6.51 16.05 3.33
N ARG A 115 5.75 16.97 3.94
CA ARG A 115 5.62 18.37 3.52
C ARG A 115 6.96 19.09 3.29
N TRP A 116 8.02 18.70 4.00
CA TRP A 116 9.36 19.30 3.83
C TRP A 116 10.08 18.83 2.55
N SER A 117 9.56 17.82 1.85
CA SER A 117 10.19 17.18 0.69
C SER A 117 9.39 17.29 -0.62
N ARG A 118 8.17 17.81 -0.58
CA ARG A 118 7.25 17.89 -1.72
C ARG A 118 6.55 19.23 -1.82
N SER A 119 6.09 19.52 -3.03
CA SER A 119 5.12 20.57 -3.33
C SER A 119 3.75 19.95 -3.60
N TYR A 120 2.67 20.64 -3.21
CA TYR A 120 1.31 20.32 -3.66
C TYR A 120 0.85 21.35 -4.71
N THR A 121 0.11 20.88 -5.70
CA THR A 121 -0.58 21.71 -6.70
C THR A 121 -2.01 21.98 -6.27
N ASP A 122 -2.66 20.99 -5.69
CA ASP A 122 -4.08 21.04 -5.33
C ASP A 122 -4.27 21.32 -3.82
N ASP A 123 -5.45 21.80 -3.45
CA ASP A 123 -5.73 22.22 -2.06
C ASP A 123 -5.90 21.05 -1.08
N ASN A 124 -6.37 19.87 -1.55
CA ASN A 124 -6.68 18.70 -0.71
C ASN A 124 -6.27 17.35 -1.33
N PRO A 125 -5.00 17.15 -1.76
CA PRO A 125 -4.53 15.84 -2.21
C PRO A 125 -4.33 14.88 -1.02
N GLU A 126 -4.40 13.58 -1.31
CA GLU A 126 -4.09 12.50 -0.34
C GLU A 126 -2.60 12.19 -0.27
N GLY A 127 -1.89 12.37 -1.40
CA GLY A 127 -0.47 12.09 -1.53
C GLY A 127 0.19 12.85 -2.68
N ALA A 128 1.48 13.12 -2.52
CA ALA A 128 2.35 13.53 -3.63
C ALA A 128 3.76 12.97 -3.43
N PRO A 129 4.46 12.61 -4.52
CA PRO A 129 5.85 12.17 -4.43
C PRO A 129 6.76 13.32 -3.97
N PRO A 130 7.97 13.05 -3.45
CA PRO A 130 8.92 14.12 -3.18
C PRO A 130 9.40 14.78 -4.47
N ASP A 131 9.69 16.08 -4.41
CA ASP A 131 10.22 16.85 -5.55
C ASP A 131 11.55 16.24 -6.04
N ASN A 132 12.33 15.72 -5.08
CA ASN A 132 13.48 14.85 -5.33
C ASN A 132 13.16 13.38 -4.98
N LEU A 133 13.00 12.56 -6.02
CA LEU A 133 12.66 11.13 -5.90
C LEU A 133 13.68 10.30 -5.09
N SER A 134 14.93 10.76 -4.97
CA SER A 134 15.94 10.05 -4.16
C SER A 134 15.56 9.99 -2.67
N LEU A 135 14.81 10.98 -2.18
CA LEU A 135 14.37 11.02 -0.79
C LEU A 135 13.43 9.86 -0.45
N TYR A 136 12.60 9.45 -1.40
CA TYR A 136 11.72 8.29 -1.24
C TYR A 136 12.53 7.00 -1.17
N ALA A 137 13.50 6.82 -2.06
CA ALA A 137 14.42 5.68 -2.04
C ALA A 137 15.25 5.62 -0.74
N ASP A 138 15.71 6.77 -0.23
CA ASP A 138 16.41 6.87 1.05
C ASP A 138 15.51 6.49 2.24
N PHE A 139 14.24 6.89 2.22
CA PHE A 139 13.25 6.48 3.21
C PHE A 139 13.03 4.96 3.20
N LEU A 140 12.82 4.37 2.02
CA LEU A 140 12.67 2.92 1.88
C LEU A 140 13.92 2.18 2.35
N GLY A 141 15.10 2.75 2.10
CA GLY A 141 16.35 2.26 2.67
C GLY A 141 16.33 2.19 4.19
N ARG A 142 15.95 3.28 4.86
CA ARG A 142 15.81 3.33 6.33
C ARG A 142 14.77 2.34 6.86
N LEU A 143 13.67 2.17 6.14
CA LEU A 143 12.60 1.23 6.49
C LEU A 143 13.13 -0.21 6.49
N VAL A 144 13.86 -0.61 5.44
CA VAL A 144 14.48 -1.94 5.35
C VAL A 144 15.56 -2.12 6.43
N ASP A 145 16.42 -1.12 6.63
CA ASP A 145 17.47 -1.13 7.65
C ASP A 145 16.89 -1.25 9.08
N ARG A 146 15.67 -0.76 9.31
CA ARG A 146 14.98 -0.86 10.59
C ARG A 146 14.44 -2.27 10.86
N TYR A 147 13.79 -2.88 9.87
CA TYR A 147 13.00 -4.10 10.09
C TYR A 147 13.74 -5.41 9.77
N GLN A 148 14.89 -5.38 9.07
CA GLN A 148 15.87 -6.49 8.93
C GLN A 148 15.29 -7.91 9.07
N GLY A 149 14.66 -8.39 8.01
CA GLY A 149 14.13 -9.75 7.94
C GLY A 149 12.75 -9.96 8.55
N ARG A 150 12.10 -8.89 9.02
CA ARG A 150 10.79 -8.93 9.69
C ARG A 150 9.65 -8.39 8.82
N ILE A 151 9.97 -7.84 7.66
CA ILE A 151 9.03 -7.42 6.61
C ILE A 151 9.36 -8.20 5.34
N HIS A 152 8.35 -8.51 4.53
CA HIS A 152 8.46 -9.53 3.49
C HIS A 152 8.18 -8.98 2.09
N ALA A 153 7.36 -7.92 2.02
CA ALA A 153 7.08 -7.22 0.78
C ALA A 153 6.95 -5.72 1.00
N ILE A 154 7.30 -4.93 0.00
CA ILE A 154 7.11 -3.49 -0.05
C ILE A 154 6.43 -3.15 -1.37
N GLU A 155 5.22 -2.59 -1.28
CA GLU A 155 4.57 -1.91 -2.38
C GLU A 155 5.04 -0.45 -2.44
N VAL A 156 5.53 -0.08 -3.63
CA VAL A 156 6.18 1.21 -3.89
C VAL A 156 5.14 2.15 -4.49
N TRP A 157 4.50 2.94 -3.62
CA TRP A 157 3.36 3.82 -3.93
C TRP A 157 2.01 3.11 -4.03
N ASN A 158 0.95 3.90 -4.20
CA ASN A 158 -0.44 3.48 -4.29
C ASN A 158 -1.14 4.36 -5.34
N GLU A 159 -1.80 3.74 -6.32
CA GLU A 159 -2.72 4.41 -7.24
C GLU A 159 -2.14 5.65 -7.93
N GLU A 160 -0.88 5.58 -8.38
CA GLU A 160 -0.13 6.67 -9.02
C GLU A 160 -0.74 7.20 -10.34
N ASN A 161 -1.78 6.55 -10.85
CA ASN A 161 -2.58 7.00 -11.99
C ASN A 161 -3.73 7.95 -11.61
N LEU A 162 -3.84 8.30 -10.32
CA LEU A 162 -4.81 9.25 -9.78
C LEU A 162 -4.11 10.44 -9.15
N ASP A 163 -4.54 11.64 -9.53
CA ASP A 163 -3.90 12.86 -9.05
C ASP A 163 -4.00 13.07 -7.55
N ARG A 164 -5.11 12.65 -6.92
CA ARG A 164 -5.25 12.72 -5.46
C ARG A 164 -4.11 11.95 -4.76
N GLU A 165 -3.57 10.92 -5.40
CA GLU A 165 -2.49 10.07 -4.87
C GLU A 165 -1.11 10.44 -5.44
N TRP A 166 -1.05 11.18 -6.55
CA TRP A 166 0.18 11.60 -7.22
C TRP A 166 0.09 13.09 -7.62
N ASP A 167 -0.14 13.97 -6.65
CA ASP A 167 -0.30 15.39 -6.96
C ASP A 167 1.03 16.02 -7.36
N THR A 168 1.14 16.44 -8.62
CA THR A 168 2.31 17.15 -9.15
C THR A 168 1.89 18.20 -10.18
N ALA A 169 2.75 19.20 -10.38
CA ALA A 169 2.49 20.27 -11.34
C ALA A 169 2.33 19.76 -12.79
N GLU A 170 2.98 18.63 -13.13
CA GLU A 170 2.85 17.99 -14.43
C GLU A 170 1.67 17.00 -14.53
N GLY A 171 0.99 16.71 -13.42
CA GLY A 171 -0.05 15.69 -13.35
C GLY A 171 0.48 14.27 -13.25
N VAL A 172 -0.42 13.29 -13.33
CA VAL A 172 -0.05 11.86 -13.24
C VAL A 172 0.92 11.49 -14.37
N ASN A 173 2.04 10.84 -14.00
CA ASN A 173 3.18 10.68 -14.90
C ASN A 173 3.84 9.29 -14.75
N PRO A 174 3.52 8.34 -15.66
CA PRO A 174 4.08 6.99 -15.64
C PRO A 174 5.60 6.95 -15.63
N GLU A 175 6.27 7.74 -16.49
CA GLU A 175 7.73 7.67 -16.62
C GLU A 175 8.44 8.22 -15.37
N ARG A 176 7.89 9.26 -14.75
CA ARG A 176 8.39 9.81 -13.48
C ARG A 176 8.23 8.79 -12.35
N TYR A 177 7.09 8.11 -12.30
CA TYR A 177 6.87 7.04 -11.35
C TYR A 177 7.86 5.86 -11.56
N VAL A 178 8.09 5.43 -12.81
CA VAL A 178 9.06 4.35 -13.10
C VAL A 178 10.48 4.71 -12.65
N GLU A 179 10.88 5.97 -12.75
CA GLU A 179 12.16 6.43 -12.19
C GLU A 179 12.20 6.32 -10.66
N MET A 180 11.10 6.67 -9.97
CA MET A 180 10.99 6.46 -8.52
C MET A 180 11.04 4.98 -8.15
N LEU A 181 10.34 4.12 -8.89
CA LEU A 181 10.35 2.68 -8.71
C LEU A 181 11.75 2.10 -8.90
N ARG A 182 12.48 2.53 -9.93
CA ARG A 182 13.86 2.12 -10.18
C ARG A 182 14.79 2.43 -9.01
N LEU A 183 14.74 3.67 -8.50
CA LEU A 183 15.55 4.09 -7.34
C LEU A 183 15.18 3.29 -6.08
N SER A 184 13.89 3.09 -5.87
CA SER A 184 13.33 2.32 -4.74
C SER A 184 13.78 0.87 -4.77
N TYR A 185 13.65 0.20 -5.92
CA TYR A 185 14.09 -1.18 -6.13
C TYR A 185 15.58 -1.36 -5.81
N GLN A 186 16.43 -0.46 -6.31
CA GLN A 186 17.87 -0.49 -6.02
C GLN A 186 18.17 -0.28 -4.52
N ALA A 187 17.48 0.64 -3.87
CA ALA A 187 17.65 0.92 -2.45
C ALA A 187 17.21 -0.25 -1.55
N ILE A 188 16.10 -0.91 -1.90
CA ILE A 188 15.58 -2.09 -1.18
C ILE A 188 16.51 -3.28 -1.40
N LYS A 189 16.73 -3.67 -2.67
CA LYS A 189 17.48 -4.89 -3.01
C LYS A 189 18.95 -4.86 -2.57
N SER A 190 19.56 -3.67 -2.47
CA SER A 190 20.93 -3.53 -1.96
C SER A 190 21.06 -3.78 -0.46
N ARG A 191 19.96 -3.68 0.29
CA ARG A 191 19.92 -3.95 1.74
C ARG A 191 19.39 -5.34 2.04
N ASP A 192 18.35 -5.75 1.32
CA ASP A 192 17.73 -7.06 1.44
C ASP A 192 17.22 -7.55 0.07
N PRO A 193 17.94 -8.48 -0.58
CA PRO A 193 17.53 -8.99 -1.89
C PRO A 193 16.23 -9.82 -1.85
N ASN A 194 15.82 -10.29 -0.67
CA ASN A 194 14.71 -11.24 -0.50
C ASN A 194 13.36 -10.55 -0.26
N ILE A 195 13.35 -9.23 0.01
CA ILE A 195 12.09 -8.47 0.06
C ILE A 195 11.46 -8.45 -1.34
N ILE A 196 10.19 -8.81 -1.41
CA ILE A 196 9.40 -8.68 -2.65
C ILE A 196 9.10 -7.21 -2.88
N VAL A 197 9.63 -6.64 -3.96
CA VAL A 197 9.29 -5.28 -4.39
C VAL A 197 8.09 -5.36 -5.32
N ILE A 198 6.97 -4.80 -4.88
CA ILE A 198 5.73 -4.70 -5.64
C ILE A 198 5.69 -3.28 -6.24
N SER A 199 5.44 -3.15 -7.55
CA SER A 199 5.12 -1.80 -8.08
C SER A 199 3.86 -1.28 -7.39
N GLY A 200 3.73 0.02 -7.20
CA GLY A 200 2.45 0.68 -6.97
C GLY A 200 1.35 0.09 -7.86
N ALA A 201 0.22 -0.16 -7.22
CA ALA A 201 -0.94 -0.74 -7.83
C ALA A 201 -1.81 0.37 -8.43
N LEU A 202 -2.18 0.19 -9.69
CA LEU A 202 -3.04 1.14 -10.41
C LEU A 202 -4.50 0.97 -9.99
N SER A 203 -5.24 2.07 -9.94
CA SER A 203 -6.71 2.03 -9.85
C SER A 203 -7.32 1.72 -11.21
N PRO A 204 -8.33 0.85 -11.32
CA PRO A 204 -9.03 0.58 -12.57
C PRO A 204 -9.96 1.76 -12.91
N THR A 205 -9.47 2.74 -13.67
CA THR A 205 -10.22 3.98 -13.91
C THR A 205 -11.03 3.96 -15.20
N GLY A 206 -10.56 3.23 -16.23
CA GLY A 206 -11.20 3.23 -17.55
C GLY A 206 -11.24 4.60 -18.24
N LEU A 207 -10.56 5.61 -17.69
CA LEU A 207 -10.79 7.02 -17.99
C LEU A 207 -9.48 7.81 -18.08
N ASN A 208 -9.37 8.68 -19.09
CA ASN A 208 -8.29 9.64 -19.21
C ASN A 208 -8.83 11.08 -19.04
N CYS A 209 -8.45 11.75 -17.95
CA CYS A 209 -8.75 13.15 -17.68
C CYS A 209 -7.53 14.04 -17.96
N ASN A 210 -7.39 14.51 -19.20
CA ASN A 210 -6.24 15.31 -19.64
C ASN A 210 -6.60 16.73 -20.13
N GLU A 211 -7.88 16.98 -20.47
CA GLU A 211 -8.45 18.21 -21.05
C GLU A 211 -10.00 18.09 -20.94
N PRO A 212 -10.83 19.15 -21.11
CA PRO A 212 -12.20 19.16 -20.60
C PRO A 212 -13.08 18.04 -21.18
N TYR A 213 -13.33 17.03 -20.35
CA TYR A 213 -14.41 16.06 -20.44
C TYR A 213 -15.52 16.53 -19.49
N PRO A 214 -16.81 16.23 -19.72
CA PRO A 214 -17.91 16.73 -18.88
C PRO A 214 -17.69 16.55 -17.35
N ASP A 215 -16.99 15.48 -16.97
CA ASP A 215 -16.67 15.14 -15.57
C ASP A 215 -15.18 15.34 -15.21
N CYS A 216 -14.34 15.81 -16.13
CA CYS A 216 -12.94 16.14 -15.86
C CYS A 216 -12.76 17.67 -15.83
N PRO A 217 -12.45 18.29 -14.68
CA PRO A 217 -12.20 19.73 -14.63
C PRO A 217 -11.01 20.12 -15.53
N PRO A 218 -11.04 21.29 -16.20
CA PRO A 218 -9.94 21.75 -17.03
C PRO A 218 -8.79 22.23 -16.13
N THR A 219 -7.91 21.29 -15.75
CA THR A 219 -6.75 21.55 -14.89
C THR A 219 -5.50 21.95 -15.68
N GLY A 220 -5.48 21.68 -16.99
CA GLY A 220 -4.31 21.89 -17.86
C GLY A 220 -3.19 20.86 -17.66
N ARG A 221 -3.48 19.75 -16.97
CA ARG A 221 -2.57 18.62 -16.72
C ARG A 221 -3.37 17.30 -16.59
N PRO A 222 -2.77 16.12 -16.87
CA PRO A 222 -3.43 14.84 -16.67
C PRO A 222 -3.70 14.59 -15.18
N ILE A 223 -4.96 14.39 -14.78
CA ILE A 223 -5.32 14.13 -13.37
C ILE A 223 -5.86 12.72 -13.12
N ILE A 224 -6.30 12.03 -14.16
CA ILE A 224 -6.69 10.61 -14.12
C ILE A 224 -6.17 10.01 -15.42
N MET A 225 -5.54 8.85 -15.34
CA MET A 225 -5.15 8.07 -16.51
C MET A 225 -5.75 6.68 -16.43
N ASP A 226 -6.23 6.22 -17.58
CA ASP A 226 -6.68 4.84 -17.75
C ASP A 226 -5.51 3.92 -17.38
N ASP A 227 -5.77 2.94 -16.54
CA ASP A 227 -4.75 2.07 -15.97
C ASP A 227 -4.08 1.19 -17.01
N PHE A 228 -4.78 0.77 -18.05
CA PHE A 228 -4.18 0.07 -19.18
C PHE A 228 -3.21 0.98 -19.96
N VAL A 229 -3.61 2.23 -20.22
CA VAL A 229 -2.73 3.23 -20.85
C VAL A 229 -1.52 3.56 -19.96
N TYR A 230 -1.73 3.74 -18.65
CA TYR A 230 -0.68 4.05 -17.70
C TYR A 230 0.33 2.88 -17.64
N MET A 231 -0.16 1.64 -17.54
CA MET A 231 0.67 0.43 -17.52
C MET A 231 1.47 0.25 -18.81
N GLU A 232 0.86 0.47 -19.98
CA GLU A 232 1.56 0.40 -21.27
C GLU A 232 2.74 1.39 -21.34
N ARG A 233 2.57 2.59 -20.80
CA ARG A 233 3.66 3.58 -20.67
C ARG A 233 4.72 3.15 -19.65
N MET A 234 4.33 2.57 -18.52
CA MET A 234 5.27 1.98 -17.57
C MET A 234 6.09 0.85 -18.21
N ILE A 235 5.46 -0.03 -18.99
CA ILE A 235 6.12 -1.11 -19.75
C ILE A 235 7.15 -0.51 -20.70
N ALA A 236 6.77 0.50 -21.48
CA ALA A 236 7.66 1.19 -22.41
C ALA A 236 8.86 1.85 -21.69
N ALA A 237 8.66 2.33 -20.46
CA ALA A 237 9.72 2.87 -19.60
C ALA A 237 10.56 1.78 -18.88
N GLY A 238 10.20 0.50 -19.03
CA GLY A 238 10.97 -0.63 -18.55
C GLY A 238 10.73 -1.00 -17.08
N PHE A 239 9.57 -0.63 -16.50
CA PHE A 239 9.27 -0.84 -15.08
C PHE A 239 9.36 -2.30 -14.62
N LEU A 240 9.10 -3.25 -15.53
CA LEU A 240 9.18 -4.69 -15.25
C LEU A 240 10.59 -5.08 -14.74
N ASN A 241 11.65 -4.33 -15.05
CA ASN A 241 12.99 -4.59 -14.52
C ASN A 241 13.18 -4.19 -13.05
N TYR A 242 12.20 -3.49 -12.45
CA TYR A 242 12.30 -2.82 -11.16
C TYR A 242 11.19 -3.22 -10.17
N CYS A 243 10.56 -4.37 -10.40
CA CYS A 243 9.67 -5.03 -9.44
C CYS A 243 9.85 -6.54 -9.52
N ASP A 244 9.54 -7.26 -8.44
CA ASP A 244 9.43 -8.73 -8.43
C ASP A 244 8.00 -9.18 -8.76
N CYS A 245 7.04 -8.29 -8.55
CA CYS A 245 5.61 -8.51 -8.71
C CYS A 245 4.95 -7.20 -9.19
N VAL A 246 4.00 -7.28 -10.11
CA VAL A 246 3.26 -6.09 -10.58
C VAL A 246 2.07 -5.85 -9.66
N GLY A 247 2.03 -4.70 -8.99
CA GLY A 247 0.90 -4.29 -8.15
C GLY A 247 -0.37 -4.09 -8.97
N ALA A 248 -1.51 -4.49 -8.41
CA ALA A 248 -2.82 -4.30 -9.02
C ALA A 248 -3.88 -4.09 -7.94
N HIS A 249 -4.79 -3.15 -8.18
CA HIS A 249 -6.02 -3.01 -7.41
C HIS A 249 -7.21 -3.37 -8.27
N HIS A 250 -8.17 -4.08 -7.70
CA HIS A 250 -9.53 -4.05 -8.21
C HIS A 250 -10.50 -4.36 -7.08
N ASN A 251 -11.02 -3.30 -6.47
CA ASN A 251 -12.13 -3.40 -5.53
C ASN A 251 -13.40 -3.61 -6.35
N GLY A 252 -14.00 -4.78 -6.22
CA GLY A 252 -15.19 -5.17 -6.97
C GLY A 252 -16.35 -4.23 -6.68
N ILE A 253 -17.05 -3.85 -7.75
CA ILE A 253 -18.16 -2.89 -7.72
C ILE A 253 -19.45 -3.70 -7.51
N ASN A 254 -20.43 -3.66 -8.43
CA ASN A 254 -21.67 -4.44 -8.35
C ASN A 254 -21.74 -5.50 -9.47
N MET A 255 -20.60 -6.16 -9.73
CA MET A 255 -20.49 -7.29 -10.65
C MET A 255 -19.77 -8.48 -10.01
N PRO A 256 -20.15 -9.73 -10.35
CA PRO A 256 -19.45 -10.93 -9.89
C PRO A 256 -17.97 -10.98 -10.34
N PRO A 257 -17.10 -11.66 -9.57
CA PRO A 257 -15.66 -11.72 -9.86
C PRO A 257 -15.28 -12.49 -11.12
N ASP A 258 -16.13 -13.39 -11.61
CA ASP A 258 -15.85 -14.30 -12.73
C ASP A 258 -16.40 -13.81 -14.08
N VAL A 259 -17.10 -12.68 -14.09
CA VAL A 259 -17.74 -12.09 -15.26
C VAL A 259 -16.81 -11.08 -15.93
N ALA A 260 -16.51 -11.26 -17.22
CA ALA A 260 -15.82 -10.25 -18.00
C ALA A 260 -16.77 -9.13 -18.47
N TRP A 261 -16.22 -7.93 -18.67
CA TRP A 261 -16.99 -6.72 -19.01
C TRP A 261 -17.84 -6.83 -20.29
N ASP A 262 -17.47 -7.72 -21.21
CA ASP A 262 -18.10 -7.90 -22.52
C ASP A 262 -18.99 -9.15 -22.64
N GLU A 263 -19.26 -9.85 -21.52
CA GLU A 263 -20.11 -11.06 -21.49
C GLU A 263 -21.62 -10.74 -21.49
N GLY A 264 -21.99 -9.45 -21.36
CA GLY A 264 -23.39 -9.01 -21.39
C GLY A 264 -24.18 -9.32 -20.10
N TYR A 265 -23.48 -9.42 -18.97
CA TYR A 265 -24.10 -9.49 -17.64
C TYR A 265 -24.87 -8.19 -17.36
N ASP A 266 -26.12 -8.33 -16.92
CA ASP A 266 -27.01 -7.22 -16.60
C ASP A 266 -27.89 -7.61 -15.40
N ASP A 267 -27.70 -6.95 -14.27
CA ASP A 267 -28.62 -7.04 -13.14
C ASP A 267 -29.67 -5.93 -13.26
N PRO A 268 -30.92 -6.23 -13.66
CA PRO A 268 -31.94 -5.20 -13.84
C PRO A 268 -32.42 -4.58 -12.52
N THR A 269 -31.99 -5.10 -11.37
CA THR A 269 -32.38 -4.61 -10.04
C THR A 269 -31.38 -3.62 -9.44
N ALA A 270 -30.17 -3.55 -9.99
CA ALA A 270 -29.12 -2.65 -9.53
C ALA A 270 -29.51 -1.17 -9.68
N GLN A 271 -29.31 -0.40 -8.61
CA GLN A 271 -29.48 1.05 -8.57
C GLN A 271 -28.30 1.74 -9.28
N PHE A 272 -27.08 1.27 -9.07
CA PHE A 272 -25.91 1.78 -9.75
C PHE A 272 -25.77 1.12 -11.12
N ARG A 273 -26.02 1.90 -12.17
CA ARG A 273 -26.07 1.40 -13.55
C ARG A 273 -24.75 1.42 -14.30
N GLY A 274 -23.65 1.88 -13.68
CA GLY A 274 -22.36 2.13 -14.32
C GLY A 274 -21.88 1.00 -15.23
N PRO A 275 -21.66 -0.22 -14.71
CA PRO A 275 -21.12 -1.34 -15.51
C PRO A 275 -22.07 -1.81 -16.62
N PHE A 276 -23.37 -1.61 -16.44
CA PHE A 276 -24.41 -2.15 -17.31
C PHE A 276 -24.75 -1.22 -18.46
N ASP A 277 -24.79 0.10 -18.19
CA ASP A 277 -25.13 1.12 -19.19
C ASP A 277 -23.88 1.66 -19.91
N ASN A 278 -22.69 1.45 -19.33
CA ASN A 278 -21.40 1.82 -19.90
C ASN A 278 -20.33 0.72 -19.64
N PRO A 279 -20.46 -0.45 -20.30
CA PRO A 279 -19.55 -1.58 -20.08
C PRO A 279 -18.13 -1.22 -20.49
N ASP A 280 -17.19 -1.48 -19.59
CA ASP A 280 -15.77 -1.18 -19.71
C ASP A 280 -14.97 -2.14 -18.81
N HIS A 281 -13.71 -2.39 -19.15
CA HIS A 281 -12.84 -3.29 -18.42
C HIS A 281 -12.66 -2.88 -16.95
N SER A 282 -12.72 -1.59 -16.65
CA SER A 282 -12.52 -1.02 -15.31
C SER A 282 -13.61 -1.40 -14.30
N TRP A 283 -14.77 -1.87 -14.77
CA TRP A 283 -15.84 -2.37 -13.90
C TRP A 283 -15.68 -3.85 -13.51
N SER A 284 -14.89 -4.62 -14.27
CA SER A 284 -14.82 -6.09 -14.15
C SER A 284 -13.50 -6.53 -13.52
N PHE A 285 -13.61 -7.16 -12.36
CA PHE A 285 -12.46 -7.75 -11.64
C PHE A 285 -11.64 -8.68 -12.52
N LYS A 286 -12.31 -9.61 -13.20
CA LYS A 286 -11.68 -10.54 -14.15
C LYS A 286 -10.97 -9.80 -15.27
N SER A 287 -11.65 -8.86 -15.92
CA SER A 287 -11.11 -8.20 -17.10
C SER A 287 -9.94 -7.26 -16.80
N THR A 288 -9.98 -6.53 -15.68
CA THR A 288 -8.83 -5.73 -15.24
C THR A 288 -7.61 -6.63 -15.03
N LEU A 289 -7.72 -7.69 -14.22
CA LEU A 289 -6.58 -8.53 -13.87
C LEU A 289 -6.02 -9.32 -15.07
N TRP A 290 -6.90 -9.88 -15.92
CA TRP A 290 -6.46 -10.51 -17.16
C TRP A 290 -5.85 -9.50 -18.13
N GLY A 291 -6.38 -8.27 -18.20
CA GLY A 291 -5.82 -7.22 -19.05
C GLY A 291 -4.43 -6.76 -18.61
N TYR A 292 -4.13 -6.76 -17.31
CA TYR A 292 -2.76 -6.56 -16.81
C TYR A 292 -1.87 -7.76 -17.16
N HIS A 293 -2.34 -8.99 -16.92
CA HIS A 293 -1.59 -10.20 -17.25
C HIS A 293 -1.19 -10.24 -18.73
N ASP A 294 -2.13 -9.99 -19.64
CA ASP A 294 -1.92 -10.02 -21.08
C ASP A 294 -0.90 -8.97 -21.54
N ARG A 295 -0.90 -7.78 -20.92
CA ARG A 295 0.08 -6.71 -21.20
C ARG A 295 1.49 -7.10 -20.74
N ILE A 296 1.62 -7.73 -19.58
CA ILE A 296 2.91 -8.25 -19.09
C ILE A 296 3.43 -9.34 -20.04
N ALA A 297 2.56 -10.27 -20.45
CA ALA A 297 2.89 -11.34 -21.37
C ALA A 297 3.27 -10.80 -22.76
N ALA A 298 2.55 -9.82 -23.28
CA ALA A 298 2.85 -9.17 -24.56
C ALA A 298 4.20 -8.43 -24.55
N ALA A 299 4.63 -7.93 -23.38
CA ALA A 299 5.96 -7.36 -23.18
C ALA A 299 7.08 -8.41 -23.06
N GLY A 300 6.75 -9.71 -23.13
CA GLY A 300 7.70 -10.81 -23.03
C GLY A 300 8.14 -11.12 -21.61
N SER A 301 7.32 -10.79 -20.60
CA SER A 301 7.57 -11.10 -19.19
C SER A 301 6.52 -12.05 -18.63
N ASP A 302 6.88 -12.79 -17.59
CA ASP A 302 6.05 -13.71 -16.82
C ASP A 302 5.88 -13.25 -15.37
N LYS A 303 6.16 -11.97 -15.08
CA LYS A 303 6.03 -11.43 -13.72
C LYS A 303 4.60 -11.59 -13.22
N PRO A 304 4.41 -12.16 -12.02
CA PRO A 304 3.08 -12.34 -11.48
C PRO A 304 2.50 -10.99 -11.03
N LEU A 305 1.18 -10.96 -10.89
CA LEU A 305 0.48 -9.89 -10.20
C LEU A 305 0.55 -10.08 -8.68
N CYS A 306 0.63 -8.97 -7.97
CA CYS A 306 0.36 -8.89 -6.54
C CYS A 306 -0.84 -7.97 -6.38
N VAL A 307 -2.01 -8.58 -6.15
CA VAL A 307 -3.26 -7.86 -5.96
C VAL A 307 -3.27 -7.32 -4.54
N THR A 308 -2.87 -6.06 -4.38
CA THR A 308 -2.63 -5.45 -3.07
C THR A 308 -3.89 -4.87 -2.45
N GLU A 309 -4.98 -4.75 -3.21
CA GLU A 309 -6.36 -4.53 -2.74
C GLU A 309 -7.36 -5.18 -3.70
N PHE A 310 -8.32 -5.89 -3.13
CA PHE A 310 -9.55 -6.31 -3.78
C PHE A 310 -10.65 -6.56 -2.73
N GLY A 311 -11.88 -6.72 -3.17
CA GLY A 311 -13.03 -7.07 -2.32
C GLY A 311 -14.27 -6.33 -2.75
N TRP A 312 -15.44 -6.74 -2.26
CA TRP A 312 -16.72 -6.11 -2.62
C TRP A 312 -17.27 -5.27 -1.47
N ALA A 313 -17.76 -4.07 -1.78
CA ALA A 313 -18.41 -3.22 -0.80
C ALA A 313 -19.86 -3.66 -0.60
N SER A 314 -20.33 -3.70 0.64
CA SER A 314 -21.76 -3.76 0.96
C SER A 314 -22.11 -2.74 2.02
N ALA A 315 -23.14 -1.93 1.76
CA ALA A 315 -23.73 -0.99 2.72
C ALA A 315 -24.98 -1.59 3.40
N GLU A 316 -25.29 -2.88 3.18
CA GLU A 316 -26.41 -3.54 3.85
C GLU A 316 -26.24 -3.47 5.39
N GLY A 317 -27.25 -2.91 6.06
CA GLY A 317 -27.25 -2.70 7.50
C GLY A 317 -26.61 -1.39 7.98
N PHE A 318 -26.07 -0.56 7.07
CA PHE A 318 -25.55 0.76 7.42
C PHE A 318 -26.70 1.79 7.50
N ASP A 319 -26.55 2.78 8.38
CA ASP A 319 -27.41 3.97 8.41
C ASP A 319 -26.82 5.05 7.50
N GLY A 320 -26.86 4.79 6.19
CA GLY A 320 -26.22 5.62 5.16
C GLY A 320 -25.21 4.83 4.32
N TYR A 321 -24.48 5.55 3.46
CA TYR A 321 -23.42 4.99 2.62
C TYR A 321 -22.44 6.10 2.21
N PRO A 322 -21.19 5.79 1.82
CA PRO A 322 -20.25 6.79 1.36
C PRO A 322 -20.72 7.46 0.06
N PRO A 323 -20.59 8.78 -0.10
CA PRO A 323 -20.90 9.44 -1.37
C PRO A 323 -20.07 8.86 -2.53
N GLY A 324 -20.70 8.58 -3.67
CA GLY A 324 -20.05 7.95 -4.84
C GLY A 324 -19.90 6.43 -4.76
N PHE A 325 -20.45 5.81 -3.70
CA PHE A 325 -20.47 4.36 -3.49
C PHE A 325 -21.88 3.77 -3.66
N GLU A 326 -22.69 4.32 -4.56
CA GLU A 326 -24.05 3.83 -4.81
C GLU A 326 -24.06 2.33 -5.16
N PHE A 327 -23.00 1.81 -5.79
CA PHE A 327 -22.82 0.37 -6.06
C PHE A 327 -22.81 -0.50 -4.79
N ALA A 328 -22.41 0.03 -3.64
CA ALA A 328 -22.39 -0.72 -2.38
C ALA A 328 -23.80 -1.00 -1.85
N LEU A 329 -24.83 -0.29 -2.34
CA LEU A 329 -26.23 -0.54 -2.02
C LEU A 329 -26.82 -1.72 -2.80
N ASP A 330 -26.18 -2.12 -3.90
CA ASP A 330 -26.64 -3.21 -4.75
C ASP A 330 -26.16 -4.58 -4.24
N ASN A 331 -25.02 -4.60 -3.53
CA ASN A 331 -24.45 -5.82 -2.99
C ASN A 331 -24.98 -6.11 -1.57
N THR A 332 -25.50 -7.31 -1.37
CA THR A 332 -25.82 -7.86 -0.05
C THR A 332 -24.56 -8.28 0.73
N LEU A 333 -24.69 -8.48 2.04
CA LEU A 333 -23.64 -9.07 2.87
C LEU A 333 -23.29 -10.50 2.44
N GLU A 334 -24.26 -11.23 1.89
CA GLU A 334 -24.05 -12.59 1.38
C GLU A 334 -23.25 -12.57 0.08
N GLU A 335 -23.58 -11.65 -0.85
CA GLU A 335 -22.80 -11.46 -2.08
C GLU A 335 -21.37 -11.02 -1.78
N GLN A 336 -21.17 -10.09 -0.85
CA GLN A 336 -19.83 -9.73 -0.38
C GLN A 336 -19.06 -10.98 0.09
N ALA A 337 -19.68 -11.78 0.97
CA ALA A 337 -19.06 -12.99 1.51
C ALA A 337 -18.72 -14.02 0.42
N GLN A 338 -19.62 -14.23 -0.54
CA GLN A 338 -19.44 -15.17 -1.63
C GLN A 338 -18.35 -14.70 -2.60
N TRP A 339 -18.42 -13.44 -3.06
CA TRP A 339 -17.53 -12.92 -4.09
C TRP A 339 -16.11 -12.70 -3.59
N ASP A 340 -15.91 -12.29 -2.33
CA ASP A 340 -14.58 -12.21 -1.73
C ASP A 340 -13.88 -13.60 -1.71
N VAL A 341 -14.62 -14.66 -1.35
CA VAL A 341 -14.13 -16.04 -1.38
C VAL A 341 -13.82 -16.47 -2.81
N GLU A 342 -14.76 -16.25 -3.72
CA GLU A 342 -14.63 -16.64 -5.13
C GLU A 342 -13.44 -15.96 -5.81
N ALA A 343 -13.23 -14.66 -5.58
CA ALA A 343 -12.09 -13.92 -6.11
C ALA A 343 -10.74 -14.51 -5.65
N PHE A 344 -10.60 -14.88 -4.36
CA PHE A 344 -9.41 -15.58 -3.88
C PHE A 344 -9.20 -16.92 -4.61
N GLN A 345 -10.26 -17.71 -4.80
CA GLN A 345 -10.15 -19.01 -5.47
C GLN A 345 -9.81 -18.85 -6.96
N LEU A 346 -10.40 -17.87 -7.63
CA LEU A 346 -10.12 -17.52 -9.03
C LEU A 346 -8.68 -17.08 -9.23
N MET A 347 -8.19 -16.13 -8.43
CA MET A 347 -6.81 -15.65 -8.53
C MET A 347 -5.80 -16.80 -8.33
N ARG A 348 -6.06 -17.70 -7.36
CA ARG A 348 -5.26 -18.92 -7.19
C ARG A 348 -5.34 -19.83 -8.42
N GLN A 349 -6.53 -20.05 -8.96
CA GLN A 349 -6.77 -20.93 -10.10
C GLN A 349 -6.13 -20.40 -11.39
N TRP A 350 -6.18 -19.08 -11.63
CA TRP A 350 -5.58 -18.44 -12.80
C TRP A 350 -4.06 -18.56 -12.78
N GLY A 351 -3.44 -18.63 -11.59
CA GLY A 351 -2.03 -18.99 -11.42
C GLY A 351 -1.02 -17.90 -11.80
N PHE A 352 -1.47 -16.73 -12.28
CA PHE A 352 -0.61 -15.57 -12.51
C PHE A 352 -0.61 -14.54 -11.38
N VAL A 353 -1.38 -14.77 -10.31
CA VAL A 353 -1.37 -13.93 -9.10
C VAL A 353 -0.52 -14.61 -8.03
N LYS A 354 0.43 -13.88 -7.46
CA LYS A 354 1.34 -14.38 -6.40
C LYS A 354 0.84 -14.04 -5.00
N LEU A 355 0.36 -12.81 -4.78
CA LEU A 355 -0.18 -12.35 -3.50
C LEU A 355 -1.52 -11.68 -3.73
N ALA A 356 -2.48 -11.88 -2.82
CA ALA A 356 -3.76 -11.21 -2.83
C ALA A 356 -4.13 -10.72 -1.43
N PHE A 357 -4.53 -9.45 -1.31
CA PHE A 357 -4.89 -8.82 -0.06
C PHE A 357 -6.32 -8.29 -0.10
N LEU A 358 -7.20 -8.91 0.70
CA LEU A 358 -8.57 -8.45 0.82
C LEU A 358 -8.59 -7.07 1.52
N TRP A 359 -9.30 -6.12 0.95
CA TRP A 359 -9.64 -4.85 1.56
C TRP A 359 -11.02 -5.01 2.21
N ASN A 360 -11.18 -4.93 3.54
CA ASN A 360 -10.18 -4.83 4.60
C ASN A 360 -10.71 -5.48 5.90
N LEU A 361 -9.91 -5.54 6.97
CA LEU A 361 -10.36 -6.14 8.24
C LEU A 361 -11.21 -5.21 9.10
N ASN A 362 -10.70 -4.03 9.45
CA ASN A 362 -11.15 -3.27 10.63
C ASN A 362 -11.37 -1.77 10.39
N TYR A 363 -11.48 -1.31 9.13
CA TYR A 363 -11.67 0.11 8.88
C TYR A 363 -13.03 0.63 9.36
N SER A 364 -14.12 -0.14 9.29
CA SER A 364 -15.42 0.34 9.83
C SER A 364 -15.32 0.68 11.31
N GLN A 365 -14.65 -0.15 12.10
CA GLN A 365 -14.54 0.06 13.54
C GLN A 365 -13.67 1.26 13.92
N LEU A 366 -12.69 1.62 13.08
CA LEU A 366 -11.75 2.71 13.34
C LEU A 366 -12.04 3.98 12.52
N GLY A 367 -12.97 3.88 11.58
CA GLY A 367 -13.40 4.95 10.70
C GLY A 367 -14.33 5.96 11.36
N TRP A 368 -14.88 6.86 10.55
CA TRP A 368 -15.76 7.94 11.03
C TRP A 368 -17.25 7.66 10.84
N GLY A 369 -17.63 6.43 10.47
CA GLY A 369 -19.03 5.99 10.39
C GLY A 369 -19.45 5.54 8.99
N PRO A 370 -20.76 5.46 8.71
CA PRO A 370 -21.31 4.93 7.45
C PRO A 370 -20.85 5.64 6.17
N GLU A 371 -20.38 6.89 6.27
CA GLU A 371 -19.87 7.67 5.14
C GLU A 371 -18.36 7.46 4.89
N ASP A 372 -17.67 6.64 5.68
CA ASP A 372 -16.27 6.27 5.42
C ASP A 372 -16.19 5.32 4.21
N PRO A 373 -15.47 5.69 3.13
CA PRO A 373 -15.38 4.87 1.92
C PRO A 373 -14.76 3.48 2.16
N ASN A 374 -14.02 3.28 3.25
CA ASN A 374 -13.39 2.00 3.58
C ASN A 374 -14.30 1.08 4.39
N ALA A 375 -15.35 1.62 5.01
CA ALA A 375 -16.20 0.86 5.91
C ALA A 375 -17.04 -0.23 5.21
N PRO A 376 -17.66 0.00 4.04
CA PRO A 376 -18.47 -1.03 3.37
C PRO A 376 -17.72 -2.33 3.07
N TYR A 377 -16.39 -2.27 2.92
CA TYR A 377 -15.51 -3.40 2.66
C TYR A 377 -15.06 -4.18 3.90
N ALA A 378 -15.18 -3.60 5.10
CA ALA A 378 -14.53 -4.19 6.27
C ALA A 378 -15.21 -5.49 6.71
N LEU A 379 -14.43 -6.48 7.16
CA LEU A 379 -14.95 -7.74 7.73
C LEU A 379 -15.49 -7.60 9.16
N ILE A 380 -15.07 -6.56 9.88
CA ILE A 380 -15.54 -6.22 11.22
C ILE A 380 -16.38 -4.94 11.14
N ASP A 381 -17.59 -4.99 11.68
CA ASP A 381 -18.53 -3.86 11.66
C ASP A 381 -18.18 -2.73 12.66
N PHE A 382 -18.98 -1.67 12.65
CA PHE A 382 -18.84 -0.52 13.55
C PHE A 382 -18.90 -0.87 15.04
N GLN A 383 -19.52 -1.99 15.41
CA GLN A 383 -19.65 -2.47 16.78
C GLN A 383 -18.57 -3.49 17.17
N GLY A 384 -17.65 -3.80 16.25
CA GLY A 384 -16.58 -4.77 16.47
C GLY A 384 -17.02 -6.22 16.27
N MET A 385 -18.18 -6.45 15.64
CA MET A 385 -18.71 -7.78 15.37
C MET A 385 -18.31 -8.25 13.96
N PRO A 386 -18.07 -9.55 13.77
CA PRO A 386 -17.79 -10.10 12.44
C PRO A 386 -19.02 -10.01 11.54
N ARG A 387 -18.80 -9.58 10.30
CA ARG A 387 -19.79 -9.65 9.20
C ARG A 387 -19.73 -11.02 8.50
N PRO A 388 -20.73 -11.41 7.70
CA PRO A 388 -20.76 -12.72 7.04
C PRO A 388 -19.49 -13.07 6.25
N ALA A 389 -18.88 -12.09 5.58
CA ALA A 389 -17.61 -12.28 4.88
C ALA A 389 -16.45 -12.73 5.79
N PHE A 390 -16.44 -12.35 7.08
CA PHE A 390 -15.45 -12.85 8.03
C PHE A 390 -15.51 -14.37 8.16
N ASP A 391 -16.72 -14.91 8.36
CA ASP A 391 -16.92 -16.35 8.55
C ASP A 391 -16.69 -17.12 7.24
N ALA A 392 -17.10 -16.55 6.11
CA ALA A 392 -16.85 -17.14 4.79
C ALA A 392 -15.35 -17.22 4.49
N ILE A 393 -14.59 -16.13 4.70
CA ILE A 393 -13.14 -16.13 4.54
C ILE A 393 -12.48 -17.08 5.53
N GLN A 394 -12.95 -17.16 6.78
CA GLN A 394 -12.43 -18.13 7.74
C GLN A 394 -12.58 -19.58 7.23
N GLN A 395 -13.75 -19.92 6.67
CA GLN A 395 -14.10 -21.27 6.23
C GLN A 395 -13.54 -21.63 4.85
N MET A 396 -13.14 -20.63 4.05
CA MET A 396 -12.54 -20.81 2.73
C MET A 396 -11.32 -21.73 2.76
N GLU A 397 -11.22 -22.64 1.77
CA GLU A 397 -10.05 -23.49 1.58
C GLU A 397 -8.79 -22.69 1.21
N LYS A 398 -7.72 -22.90 1.98
CA LYS A 398 -6.39 -22.30 1.82
C LYS A 398 -5.34 -23.42 1.90
N PRO A 399 -5.02 -24.08 0.78
CA PRO A 399 -4.20 -25.29 0.72
C PRO A 399 -2.71 -25.02 0.93
#